data_AF-A0A199V4M3-F1
#
_entry.id   AF-A0A199V4M3-F1
#
_cell.length_a   1.000
_cell.length_b   1.000
_cell.length_c   1.000
_cell.angle_alpha   90.00
_cell.angle_beta   90.00
_cell.angle_gamma   90.00
#
_symmetry.space_group_name_H-M   'P 1'
#
loop_
_entity.id
_entity.type
_entity.pdbx_description
1 polymer ?
#
loop_
_entity_poly.entity_id
_entity_poly.type
_entity_poly.pdbx_seq_one_letter_code
_entity_poly.pdbx_strand_id
1 'polypeptide(L)'
;MRCQNVELSGLRFKDSPKKHVTVDDSAWVRVFGITVEAPEESPNTDGVHIERSRHAEIVDTSIGTGDDCISIGPDTVDLNISRITCGPGHGISIGSLGKDESDARVEQIHVSSCSFFGTSNGVRIKTWQGGSGFARRLLFEQIEFDSVKNPIVIDQYYCDGGHKCHNEPSAVKVSDVRYAGVVGSTTKNIAITLNCSRNIACTGIIMENISISHVEPGAPTSSFCVNAHGRMKEPVVPRVPCLN
;
A
#
# COMPACT_ATOMS: atom_id res chain seq x y z
N MET A 1 18.70 -11.95 0.73
CA MET A 1 19.88 -12.16 1.63
C MET A 1 19.34 -12.74 2.90
N ARG A 2 19.65 -13.99 3.26
CA ARG A 2 18.94 -14.65 4.36
C ARG A 2 19.46 -14.25 5.74
N CYS A 3 18.78 -13.31 6.40
CA CYS A 3 19.14 -12.81 7.71
C CYS A 3 18.14 -13.22 8.81
N GLN A 4 18.62 -13.36 10.04
CA GLN A 4 17.78 -13.57 11.21
C GLN A 4 18.22 -12.68 12.37
N ASN A 5 17.26 -12.11 13.11
CA ASN A 5 17.51 -11.26 14.29
C ASN A 5 18.42 -10.06 13.96
N VAL A 6 17.97 -9.23 13.01
CA VAL A 6 18.72 -8.06 12.54
C VAL A 6 17.98 -6.78 12.90
N GLU A 7 18.72 -5.81 13.41
CA GLU A 7 18.24 -4.44 13.56
C GLU A 7 19.05 -3.50 12.67
N LEU A 8 18.35 -2.65 11.94
CA LEU A 8 18.89 -1.50 11.21
C LEU A 8 18.33 -0.24 11.87
N SER A 9 19.16 0.51 12.58
CA SER A 9 18.68 1.66 13.37
C SER A 9 19.46 2.95 13.19
N GLY A 10 18.72 4.07 13.15
CA GLY A 10 19.28 5.43 13.21
C GLY A 10 20.12 5.88 12.00
N LEU A 11 20.03 5.16 10.87
CA LEU A 11 20.81 5.45 9.67
C LEU A 11 20.08 6.41 8.72
N ARG A 12 20.88 7.17 7.97
CA ARG A 12 20.40 8.02 6.86
C ARG A 12 20.89 7.45 5.53
N PHE A 13 19.96 7.18 4.63
CA PHE A 13 20.24 6.75 3.25
C PHE A 13 19.87 7.88 2.30
N LYS A 14 20.75 8.17 1.34
CA LYS A 14 20.57 9.29 0.42
C LYS A 14 20.94 8.90 -1.00
N ASP A 15 20.06 9.26 -1.94
CA ASP A 15 20.25 9.20 -3.39
C ASP A 15 20.74 7.82 -3.89
N SER A 16 20.12 6.73 -3.40
CA SER A 16 20.37 5.41 -3.95
C SER A 16 19.96 5.37 -5.43
N PRO A 17 20.73 4.73 -6.33
CA PRO A 17 20.35 4.63 -7.75
C PRO A 17 19.11 3.77 -8.00
N LYS A 18 18.66 3.01 -6.99
CA LYS A 18 17.42 2.22 -6.96
C LYS A 18 16.88 2.22 -5.52
N LYS A 19 16.30 1.10 -5.07
CA LYS A 19 15.86 0.84 -3.69
C LYS A 19 16.96 1.17 -2.67
N HIS A 20 16.60 1.73 -1.51
CA HIS A 20 17.56 2.10 -0.47
C HIS A 20 17.81 0.96 0.52
N VAL A 21 16.75 0.36 1.07
CA VAL A 21 16.83 -0.79 1.98
C VAL A 21 16.05 -1.94 1.38
N THR A 22 16.65 -3.14 1.37
CA THR A 22 15.97 -4.37 0.93
C THR A 22 16.06 -5.43 2.02
N VAL A 23 14.91 -5.89 2.48
CA VAL A 23 14.74 -7.02 3.40
C VAL A 23 14.17 -8.19 2.60
N ASP A 24 14.95 -9.24 2.43
CA ASP A 24 14.60 -10.34 1.52
C ASP A 24 14.97 -11.68 2.14
N ASP A 25 14.06 -12.65 2.11
CA ASP A 25 14.25 -14.01 2.66
C ASP A 25 14.73 -13.99 4.12
N SER A 26 14.16 -13.11 4.95
CA SER A 26 14.66 -12.83 6.29
C SER A 26 13.58 -12.99 7.37
N ALA A 27 14.00 -13.15 8.63
CA ALA A 27 13.09 -13.24 9.76
C ALA A 27 13.57 -12.42 10.96
N TRP A 28 12.64 -11.89 11.77
CA TRP A 28 12.98 -11.11 12.96
C TRP A 28 13.86 -9.91 12.59
N VAL A 29 13.35 -9.07 11.68
CA VAL A 29 14.05 -7.89 11.18
C VAL A 29 13.35 -6.64 11.70
N ARG A 30 14.13 -5.72 12.28
CA ARG A 30 13.64 -4.42 12.75
C ARG A 30 14.35 -3.30 11.99
N VAL A 31 13.59 -2.48 11.27
CA VAL A 31 14.05 -1.22 10.68
C VAL A 31 13.49 -0.10 11.53
N PHE A 32 14.34 0.69 12.19
CA PHE A 32 13.91 1.62 13.22
C PHE A 32 14.61 2.97 13.11
N GLY A 33 13.86 4.07 13.13
CA GLY A 33 14.49 5.39 13.24
C GLY A 33 15.32 5.80 12.03
N ILE A 34 15.11 5.18 10.85
CA ILE A 34 15.91 5.51 9.67
C ILE A 34 15.33 6.73 8.93
N THR A 35 16.18 7.40 8.17
CA THR A 35 15.77 8.45 7.23
C THR A 35 16.20 8.07 5.82
N VAL A 36 15.31 8.17 4.85
CA VAL A 36 15.60 7.91 3.44
C VAL A 36 15.21 9.10 2.59
N GLU A 37 16.13 9.54 1.72
CA GLU A 37 15.93 10.70 0.85
C GLU A 37 16.42 10.39 -0.58
N ALA A 38 15.53 10.60 -1.55
CA ALA A 38 15.86 10.66 -2.97
C ALA A 38 14.93 11.68 -3.68
N PRO A 39 15.32 12.21 -4.85
CA PRO A 39 14.48 13.13 -5.61
C PRO A 39 13.14 12.49 -6.02
N GLU A 40 12.04 13.25 -5.98
CA GLU A 40 10.69 12.80 -6.37
C GLU A 40 10.62 12.26 -7.81
N GLU A 41 11.41 12.81 -8.72
CA GLU A 41 11.44 12.40 -10.12
C GLU A 41 12.40 11.21 -10.37
N SER A 42 13.01 10.63 -9.32
CA SER A 42 13.96 9.53 -9.45
C SER A 42 13.25 8.17 -9.47
N PRO A 43 13.15 7.49 -10.62
CA PRO A 43 12.34 6.28 -10.73
C PRO A 43 12.96 5.12 -9.95
N ASN A 44 12.11 4.25 -9.39
CA ASN A 44 12.51 2.99 -8.75
C ASN A 44 13.43 3.16 -7.53
N THR A 45 13.29 4.30 -6.84
CA THR A 45 14.07 4.65 -5.64
C THR A 45 13.37 4.27 -4.34
N ASP A 46 12.72 3.10 -4.29
CA ASP A 46 11.92 2.68 -3.13
C ASP A 46 12.68 2.88 -1.81
N GLY A 47 11.97 3.30 -0.75
CA GLY A 47 12.57 3.50 0.56
C GLY A 47 12.98 2.17 1.20
N VAL A 48 11.99 1.43 1.68
CA VAL A 48 12.18 0.07 2.20
C VAL A 48 11.40 -0.92 1.33
N HIS A 49 12.13 -1.82 0.68
CA HIS A 49 11.54 -2.96 0.00
C HIS A 49 11.62 -4.20 0.90
N ILE A 50 10.51 -4.91 1.09
CA ILE A 50 10.48 -6.16 1.85
C ILE A 50 9.75 -7.25 1.07
N GLU A 51 10.36 -8.43 0.96
CA GLU A 51 9.75 -9.61 0.33
C GLU A 51 10.26 -10.90 0.98
N ARG A 52 9.54 -12.02 0.79
CA ARG A 52 9.89 -13.36 1.29
C ARG A 52 10.27 -13.40 2.77
N SER A 53 9.73 -12.49 3.58
CA SER A 53 10.22 -12.25 4.94
C SER A 53 9.11 -12.38 5.97
N ARG A 54 9.49 -12.65 7.23
CA ARG A 54 8.51 -12.81 8.31
C ARG A 54 8.93 -12.20 9.64
N HIS A 55 7.95 -11.86 10.49
CA HIS A 55 8.21 -11.26 11.81
C HIS A 55 9.09 -10.02 11.68
N ALA A 56 8.62 -9.05 10.89
CA ALA A 56 9.38 -7.84 10.58
C ALA A 56 8.67 -6.59 11.08
N GLU A 57 9.45 -5.58 11.44
CA GLU A 57 8.97 -4.29 11.91
C GLU A 57 9.66 -3.15 11.15
N ILE A 58 8.90 -2.18 10.66
CA ILE A 58 9.41 -0.91 10.11
C ILE A 58 8.76 0.22 10.91
N VAL A 59 9.56 0.95 11.69
CA VAL A 59 9.04 1.79 12.76
C VAL A 59 9.78 3.12 12.85
N ASP A 60 9.07 4.20 13.20
CA ASP A 60 9.64 5.53 13.47
C ASP A 60 10.56 6.03 12.35
N THR A 61 10.10 5.90 11.10
CA THR A 61 10.94 6.08 9.92
C THR A 61 10.40 7.18 9.03
N SER A 62 11.28 8.01 8.47
CA SER A 62 10.94 9.07 7.52
C SER A 62 11.49 8.76 6.13
N ILE A 63 10.65 8.81 5.10
CA ILE A 63 10.98 8.39 3.74
C ILE A 63 10.42 9.39 2.74
N GLY A 64 11.31 10.01 1.96
CA GLY A 64 10.95 10.78 0.76
C GLY A 64 11.74 10.25 -0.43
N THR A 65 11.05 9.77 -1.47
CA THR A 65 11.68 9.14 -2.64
C THR A 65 10.88 9.44 -3.92
N GLY A 66 11.33 8.95 -5.06
CA GLY A 66 10.56 8.98 -6.31
C GLY A 66 9.76 7.71 -6.60
N ASP A 67 9.70 6.75 -5.65
CA ASP A 67 8.88 5.54 -5.79
C ASP A 67 8.22 5.17 -4.44
N ASP A 68 7.84 3.91 -4.23
CA ASP A 68 7.18 3.44 -3.01
C ASP A 68 8.01 3.78 -1.76
N CYS A 69 7.40 4.42 -0.75
CA CYS A 69 8.06 4.62 0.53
C CYS A 69 8.40 3.26 1.16
N ILE A 70 7.41 2.36 1.14
CA ILE A 70 7.59 0.96 1.52
C ILE A 70 6.87 0.10 0.49
N SER A 71 7.60 -0.83 -0.14
CA SER A 71 7.03 -1.81 -1.07
C SER A 71 7.12 -3.23 -0.49
N ILE A 72 5.98 -3.93 -0.46
CA ILE A 72 5.82 -5.25 0.16
C ILE A 72 5.59 -6.27 -0.94
N GLY A 73 6.61 -7.06 -1.24
CA GLY A 73 6.58 -8.13 -2.24
C GLY A 73 5.99 -9.45 -1.72
N PRO A 74 5.96 -10.47 -2.59
CA PRO A 74 5.37 -11.76 -2.29
C PRO A 74 6.06 -12.48 -1.13
N ASP A 75 5.34 -13.42 -0.54
CA ASP A 75 5.75 -14.28 0.57
C ASP A 75 6.16 -13.52 1.84
N THR A 76 5.60 -12.33 2.03
CA THR A 76 5.76 -11.55 3.27
C THR A 76 4.62 -11.84 4.23
N VAL A 77 4.96 -12.23 5.47
CA VAL A 77 3.99 -12.60 6.51
C VAL A 77 4.34 -11.93 7.83
N ASP A 78 3.35 -11.41 8.56
CA ASP A 78 3.57 -10.83 9.89
C ASP A 78 4.57 -9.65 9.85
N LEU A 79 4.11 -8.56 9.23
CA LEU A 79 4.85 -7.31 9.08
C LEU A 79 4.07 -6.18 9.75
N ASN A 80 4.71 -5.55 10.73
CA ASN A 80 4.21 -4.36 11.39
C ASN A 80 4.93 -3.10 10.85
N ILE A 81 4.18 -2.14 10.38
CA ILE A 81 4.66 -0.85 9.90
C ILE A 81 3.98 0.21 10.74
N SER A 82 4.74 1.03 11.46
CA SER A 82 4.12 2.07 12.29
C SER A 82 4.93 3.35 12.40
N ARG A 83 4.23 4.48 12.59
CA ARG A 83 4.88 5.80 12.79
C ARG A 83 5.81 6.15 11.63
N ILE A 84 5.25 6.10 10.42
CA ILE A 84 5.98 6.42 9.19
C ILE A 84 5.56 7.81 8.70
N THR A 85 6.55 8.62 8.36
CA THR A 85 6.37 9.83 7.55
C THR A 85 6.78 9.50 6.12
N CYS A 86 5.83 9.55 5.19
CA CYS A 86 6.04 9.18 3.79
C CYS A 86 5.74 10.37 2.87
N GLY A 87 6.70 10.85 2.10
CA GLY A 87 6.44 11.93 1.16
C GLY A 87 7.68 12.76 0.82
N PRO A 88 7.93 13.06 -0.47
CA PRO A 88 7.19 12.59 -1.65
C PRO A 88 7.39 11.08 -1.94
N GLY A 89 6.67 10.53 -2.93
CA GLY A 89 6.79 9.11 -3.35
C GLY A 89 5.46 8.46 -3.72
N HIS A 90 5.44 7.13 -3.85
CA HIS A 90 4.27 6.34 -4.26
C HIS A 90 3.43 5.75 -3.12
N GLY A 91 3.78 6.03 -1.86
CA GLY A 91 3.05 5.56 -0.68
C GLY A 91 3.57 4.23 -0.14
N ILE A 92 2.72 3.54 0.63
CA ILE A 92 2.98 2.20 1.15
C ILE A 92 2.19 1.22 0.29
N SER A 93 2.90 0.37 -0.44
CA SER A 93 2.32 -0.50 -1.45
C SER A 93 2.53 -1.98 -1.13
N ILE A 94 1.44 -2.73 -1.05
CA ILE A 94 1.47 -4.19 -1.16
C ILE A 94 1.46 -4.56 -2.63
N GLY A 95 2.53 -5.22 -3.07
CA GLY A 95 2.73 -5.69 -4.43
C GLY A 95 3.81 -4.91 -5.20
N SER A 96 3.92 -5.13 -6.51
CA SER A 96 2.94 -5.87 -7.32
C SER A 96 2.96 -7.38 -7.07
N LEU A 97 1.80 -8.00 -6.86
CA LEU A 97 1.67 -9.43 -6.59
C LEU A 97 1.17 -10.20 -7.82
N GLY A 98 1.70 -11.40 -8.04
CA GLY A 98 1.23 -12.34 -9.07
C GLY A 98 1.70 -12.03 -10.49
N LYS A 99 2.84 -11.35 -10.64
CA LYS A 99 3.44 -11.05 -11.95
C LYS A 99 3.70 -12.35 -12.72
N ASP A 100 3.54 -12.32 -14.04
CA ASP A 100 3.80 -13.48 -14.92
C ASP A 100 3.00 -14.74 -14.49
N GLU A 101 1.73 -14.55 -14.13
CA GLU A 101 0.81 -15.61 -13.68
C GLU A 101 1.28 -16.37 -12.41
N SER A 102 2.21 -15.80 -11.65
CA SER A 102 2.76 -16.44 -10.46
C SER A 102 1.77 -16.51 -9.29
N ASP A 103 2.02 -17.48 -8.40
CA ASP A 103 1.45 -17.48 -7.04
C ASP A 103 2.17 -16.43 -6.20
N ALA A 104 1.40 -15.60 -5.50
CA ALA A 104 1.92 -14.60 -4.58
C ALA A 104 1.07 -14.57 -3.30
N ARG A 105 1.74 -14.59 -2.15
CA ARG A 105 1.08 -14.64 -0.83
C ARG A 105 1.57 -13.53 0.07
N VAL A 106 0.65 -12.72 0.58
CA VAL A 106 0.93 -11.70 1.60
C VAL A 106 -0.11 -11.81 2.69
N GLU A 107 0.33 -11.77 3.94
CA GLU A 107 -0.55 -12.06 5.06
C GLU A 107 -0.16 -11.35 6.35
N GLN A 108 -1.14 -10.90 7.14
CA GLN A 108 -0.90 -10.27 8.45
C GLN A 108 0.02 -9.06 8.32
N ILE A 109 -0.42 -8.08 7.54
CA ILE A 109 0.26 -6.79 7.41
C ILE A 109 -0.53 -5.77 8.21
N HIS A 110 0.16 -5.09 9.11
CA HIS A 110 -0.41 -4.03 9.93
C HIS A 110 0.33 -2.72 9.65
N VAL A 111 -0.38 -1.71 9.17
CA VAL A 111 0.13 -0.37 8.92
C VAL A 111 -0.62 0.60 9.83
N SER A 112 0.08 1.27 10.73
CA SER A 112 -0.55 2.13 11.75
C SER A 112 0.15 3.45 12.01
N SER A 113 -0.63 4.50 12.30
CA SER A 113 -0.09 5.80 12.71
C SER A 113 0.88 6.39 11.68
N CYS A 114 0.51 6.38 10.39
CA CYS A 114 1.36 6.86 9.30
C CYS A 114 0.79 8.11 8.67
N SER A 115 1.66 9.06 8.30
CA SER A 115 1.29 10.31 7.62
C SER A 115 1.93 10.36 6.23
N PHE A 116 1.15 10.74 5.23
CA PHE A 116 1.57 10.82 3.84
C PHE A 116 1.45 12.25 3.32
N PHE A 117 2.51 12.77 2.70
CA PHE A 117 2.59 14.17 2.25
C PHE A 117 2.91 14.23 0.75
N GLY A 118 1.98 14.74 -0.04
CA GLY A 118 2.18 14.97 -1.48
C GLY A 118 2.45 13.70 -2.31
N THR A 119 2.20 12.51 -1.76
CA THR A 119 2.49 11.23 -2.43
C THR A 119 1.49 10.96 -3.57
N SER A 120 1.90 10.14 -4.53
CA SER A 120 0.99 9.72 -5.61
C SER A 120 -0.08 8.74 -5.11
N ASN A 121 0.20 7.97 -4.07
CA ASN A 121 -0.78 7.12 -3.40
C ASN A 121 -0.55 7.15 -1.88
N GLY A 122 -1.58 6.82 -1.11
CA GLY A 122 -1.45 6.57 0.32
C GLY A 122 -1.13 5.10 0.58
N VAL A 123 -2.15 4.33 0.93
CA VAL A 123 -2.07 2.88 1.12
C VAL A 123 -2.61 2.16 -0.11
N ARG A 124 -1.79 1.30 -0.72
CA ARG A 124 -2.07 0.69 -2.02
C ARG A 124 -1.89 -0.82 -2.00
N ILE A 125 -2.78 -1.54 -2.65
CA ILE A 125 -2.66 -2.96 -2.97
C ILE A 125 -2.70 -3.09 -4.49
N LYS A 126 -1.63 -3.61 -5.11
CA LYS A 126 -1.51 -3.79 -6.56
C LYS A 126 -1.26 -5.27 -6.90
N THR A 127 -2.13 -5.87 -7.70
CA THR A 127 -1.97 -7.26 -8.17
C THR A 127 -2.11 -7.33 -9.68
N TRP A 128 -1.33 -8.19 -10.31
CA TRP A 128 -1.44 -8.49 -11.73
C TRP A 128 -2.67 -9.37 -12.00
N GLN A 129 -3.30 -9.18 -13.15
CA GLN A 129 -4.23 -10.18 -13.69
C GLN A 129 -3.47 -11.45 -14.07
N GLY A 130 -4.13 -12.60 -13.99
CA GLY A 130 -3.52 -13.91 -14.27
C GLY A 130 -2.87 -14.55 -13.04
N GLY A 131 -2.41 -13.74 -12.08
CA GLY A 131 -1.79 -14.20 -10.84
C GLY A 131 -2.71 -15.05 -9.95
N SER A 132 -2.10 -15.76 -8.99
CA SER A 132 -2.79 -16.63 -8.03
C SER A 132 -2.26 -16.42 -6.61
N GLY A 133 -2.83 -17.13 -5.62
CA GLY A 133 -2.49 -16.94 -4.20
C GLY A 133 -3.42 -15.93 -3.51
N PHE A 134 -2.90 -15.17 -2.54
CA PHE A 134 -3.71 -14.28 -1.71
C PHE A 134 -2.96 -13.07 -1.11
N ALA A 135 -3.69 -11.99 -0.87
CA ALA A 135 -3.32 -10.92 0.05
C ALA A 135 -4.43 -10.80 1.10
N ARG A 136 -4.15 -11.15 2.37
CA ARG A 136 -5.20 -11.21 3.40
C ARG A 136 -4.79 -10.83 4.81
N ARG A 137 -5.77 -10.51 5.65
CA ARG A 137 -5.56 -10.01 7.03
C ARG A 137 -4.68 -8.76 7.00
N LEU A 138 -5.17 -7.74 6.32
CA LEU A 138 -4.48 -6.47 6.10
C LEU A 138 -5.19 -5.40 6.92
N LEU A 139 -4.46 -4.73 7.80
CA LEU A 139 -4.99 -3.66 8.64
C LEU A 139 -4.24 -2.37 8.36
N PHE A 140 -4.97 -1.34 7.95
CA PHE A 140 -4.49 0.03 7.82
C PHE A 140 -5.27 0.89 8.80
N GLU A 141 -4.61 1.49 9.79
CA GLU A 141 -5.31 2.31 10.78
C GLU A 141 -4.56 3.56 11.20
N GLN A 142 -5.30 4.59 11.64
CA GLN A 142 -4.72 5.87 12.06
C GLN A 142 -3.82 6.46 10.97
N ILE A 143 -4.39 6.64 9.78
CA ILE A 143 -3.66 7.13 8.61
C ILE A 143 -4.05 8.57 8.34
N GLU A 144 -3.05 9.43 8.13
CA GLU A 144 -3.23 10.83 7.79
C GLU A 144 -2.72 11.12 6.38
N PHE A 145 -3.53 11.83 5.60
CA PHE A 145 -3.18 12.25 4.24
C PHE A 145 -3.12 13.77 4.14
N ASP A 146 -2.04 14.29 3.58
CA ASP A 146 -1.94 15.66 3.14
C ASP A 146 -1.63 15.69 1.64
N SER A 147 -2.61 16.16 0.87
CA SER A 147 -2.47 16.45 -0.56
C SER A 147 -2.06 15.22 -1.39
N VAL A 148 -2.50 14.02 -0.97
CA VAL A 148 -2.19 12.75 -1.63
C VAL A 148 -3.03 12.58 -2.91
N LYS A 149 -2.46 12.06 -4.01
CA LYS A 149 -3.22 11.92 -5.27
C LYS A 149 -4.24 10.78 -5.21
N ASN A 150 -3.85 9.59 -4.76
CA ASN A 150 -4.73 8.41 -4.64
C ASN A 150 -4.65 7.80 -3.22
N PRO A 151 -5.39 8.33 -2.26
CA PRO A 151 -5.29 7.97 -0.84
C PRO A 151 -5.42 6.46 -0.54
N ILE A 152 -6.49 5.80 -1.01
CA ILE A 152 -6.72 4.37 -0.79
C ILE A 152 -6.93 3.69 -2.14
N VAL A 153 -6.10 2.68 -2.43
CA VAL A 153 -6.16 1.95 -3.70
C VAL A 153 -6.10 0.43 -3.47
N ILE A 154 -7.05 -0.29 -4.05
CA ILE A 154 -6.92 -1.70 -4.40
C ILE A 154 -7.08 -1.78 -5.92
N ASP A 155 -6.05 -2.27 -6.61
CA ASP A 155 -6.03 -2.42 -8.06
C ASP A 155 -5.59 -3.83 -8.44
N GLN A 156 -6.53 -4.65 -8.87
CA GLN A 156 -6.25 -6.00 -9.39
C GLN A 156 -6.03 -6.02 -10.90
N TYR A 157 -5.93 -4.86 -11.55
CA TYR A 157 -5.64 -4.70 -12.98
C TYR A 157 -4.26 -4.07 -13.23
N TYR A 158 -3.34 -4.19 -12.25
CA TYR A 158 -2.03 -3.58 -12.34
C TYR A 158 -1.26 -4.11 -13.55
N CYS A 159 -0.67 -3.20 -14.33
CA CYS A 159 0.07 -3.49 -15.55
C CYS A 159 1.11 -2.40 -15.79
N ASP A 160 2.36 -2.76 -16.11
CA ASP A 160 3.48 -1.82 -16.32
C ASP A 160 3.62 -1.30 -17.76
N GLY A 161 2.61 -1.52 -18.59
CA GLY A 161 2.62 -1.15 -20.02
C GLY A 161 3.48 -2.05 -20.91
N GLY A 162 4.22 -3.02 -20.33
CA GLY A 162 5.03 -3.99 -21.07
C GLY A 162 4.34 -5.31 -21.39
N HIS A 163 3.22 -5.61 -20.73
CA HIS A 163 2.38 -6.80 -20.98
C HIS A 163 1.06 -6.42 -21.63
N LYS A 164 0.49 -7.33 -22.42
CA LYS A 164 -0.91 -7.18 -22.84
C LYS A 164 -1.78 -7.33 -21.60
N CYS A 165 -2.30 -6.22 -21.10
CA CYS A 165 -3.20 -6.16 -19.94
C CYS A 165 -4.59 -6.70 -20.34
N HIS A 166 -4.65 -8.00 -20.65
CA HIS A 166 -5.88 -8.68 -20.99
C HIS A 166 -6.65 -9.03 -19.72
N ASN A 167 -7.98 -9.07 -19.84
CA ASN A 167 -8.81 -9.57 -18.76
C ASN A 167 -8.58 -11.07 -18.59
N GLU A 168 -7.85 -11.44 -17.55
CA GLU A 168 -7.59 -12.84 -17.21
C GLU A 168 -8.67 -13.41 -16.27
N PRO A 169 -8.91 -14.74 -16.31
CA PRO A 169 -9.87 -15.40 -15.43
C PRO A 169 -9.41 -15.43 -13.97
N SER A 170 -8.10 -15.41 -13.71
CA SER A 170 -7.49 -15.45 -12.38
C SER A 170 -6.97 -14.08 -11.92
N ALA A 171 -6.88 -13.92 -10.61
CA ALA A 171 -6.17 -12.83 -9.94
C ALA A 171 -5.80 -13.28 -8.52
N VAL A 172 -4.79 -12.65 -7.93
CA VAL A 172 -4.45 -12.82 -6.52
C VAL A 172 -5.66 -12.45 -5.66
N LYS A 173 -6.12 -13.34 -4.77
CA LYS A 173 -7.32 -13.10 -3.96
C LYS A 173 -7.04 -12.07 -2.87
N VAL A 174 -7.72 -10.92 -2.92
CA VAL A 174 -7.66 -9.90 -1.85
C VAL A 174 -8.82 -10.10 -0.89
N SER A 175 -8.54 -10.30 0.41
CA SER A 175 -9.60 -10.52 1.39
C SER A 175 -9.25 -10.10 2.80
N ASP A 176 -10.25 -9.76 3.62
CA ASP A 176 -10.05 -9.34 5.02
C ASP A 176 -9.08 -8.15 5.12
N VAL A 177 -9.54 -7.03 4.55
CA VAL A 177 -8.82 -5.76 4.52
C VAL A 177 -9.62 -4.74 5.30
N ARG A 178 -9.01 -4.15 6.33
CA ARG A 178 -9.64 -3.14 7.17
C ARG A 178 -8.89 -1.82 7.06
N TYR A 179 -9.65 -0.76 6.79
CA TYR A 179 -9.22 0.64 6.90
C TYR A 179 -9.97 1.26 8.08
N ALA A 180 -9.26 1.82 9.06
CA ALA A 180 -9.87 2.35 10.28
C ALA A 180 -9.23 3.68 10.72
N GLY A 181 -10.02 4.75 10.84
CA GLY A 181 -9.49 6.05 11.27
C GLY A 181 -8.53 6.63 10.23
N VAL A 182 -9.03 6.84 9.02
CA VAL A 182 -8.26 7.42 7.92
C VAL A 182 -8.79 8.81 7.64
N VAL A 183 -7.93 9.82 7.74
CA VAL A 183 -8.33 11.22 7.62
C VAL A 183 -7.38 11.97 6.69
N GLY A 184 -7.84 13.08 6.12
CA GLY A 184 -6.97 14.01 5.43
C GLY A 184 -7.50 14.49 4.09
N SER A 185 -6.58 14.82 3.17
CA SER A 185 -6.91 15.48 1.92
C SER A 185 -6.37 14.77 0.68
N THR A 186 -7.09 14.94 -0.43
CA THR A 186 -6.70 14.48 -1.76
C THR A 186 -6.65 15.61 -2.78
N THR A 187 -5.75 15.48 -3.76
CA THR A 187 -5.66 16.38 -4.93
C THR A 187 -6.47 15.88 -6.14
N LYS A 188 -7.19 14.76 -6.00
CA LYS A 188 -8.02 14.15 -7.05
C LYS A 188 -9.45 13.97 -6.57
N ASN A 189 -10.39 14.03 -7.53
CA ASN A 189 -11.81 13.77 -7.26
C ASN A 189 -12.07 12.35 -6.75
N ILE A 190 -11.32 11.35 -7.20
CA ILE A 190 -11.47 9.96 -6.74
C ILE A 190 -10.46 9.73 -5.60
N ALA A 191 -10.96 9.69 -4.38
CA ALA A 191 -10.12 9.49 -3.18
C ALA A 191 -9.91 8.01 -2.83
N ILE A 192 -10.87 7.16 -3.20
CA ILE A 192 -10.88 5.74 -2.88
C ILE A 192 -11.14 4.97 -4.17
N THR A 193 -10.23 4.06 -4.51
CA THR A 193 -10.35 3.17 -5.67
C THR A 193 -10.30 1.72 -5.23
N LEU A 194 -11.40 0.99 -5.40
CA LEU A 194 -11.48 -0.46 -5.17
C LEU A 194 -11.79 -1.14 -6.52
N ASN A 195 -10.75 -1.32 -7.33
CA ASN A 195 -10.83 -1.88 -8.68
C ASN A 195 -10.52 -3.38 -8.67
N CYS A 196 -11.50 -4.19 -8.27
CA CYS A 196 -11.33 -5.63 -8.14
C CYS A 196 -11.66 -6.39 -9.43
N SER A 197 -10.99 -7.53 -9.64
CA SER A 197 -11.17 -8.41 -10.79
C SER A 197 -12.64 -8.81 -10.91
N ARG A 198 -13.19 -8.83 -12.12
CA ARG A 198 -14.58 -9.28 -12.36
C ARG A 198 -14.81 -10.74 -11.96
N ASN A 199 -13.76 -11.56 -12.02
CA ASN A 199 -13.83 -13.00 -11.75
C ASN A 199 -13.47 -13.34 -10.30
N ILE A 200 -12.53 -12.59 -9.71
CA ILE A 200 -12.05 -12.81 -8.35
C ILE A 200 -12.27 -11.54 -7.54
N ALA A 201 -13.40 -11.50 -6.82
CA ALA A 201 -13.80 -10.33 -6.05
C ALA A 201 -12.89 -10.06 -4.85
N CYS A 202 -12.75 -8.79 -4.46
CA CYS A 202 -12.22 -8.45 -3.14
C CYS A 202 -13.32 -8.65 -2.08
N THR A 203 -13.01 -9.32 -0.98
CA THR A 203 -14.05 -9.72 0.00
C THR A 203 -13.66 -9.39 1.44
N GLY A 204 -14.64 -9.11 2.29
CA GLY A 204 -14.36 -8.75 3.69
C GLY A 204 -13.64 -7.40 3.80
N ILE A 205 -13.95 -6.45 2.93
CA ILE A 205 -13.44 -5.08 3.04
C ILE A 205 -14.22 -4.35 4.13
N ILE A 206 -13.53 -3.78 5.11
CA ILE A 206 -14.14 -2.98 6.16
C ILE A 206 -13.56 -1.58 6.11
N MET A 207 -14.41 -0.57 5.99
CA MET A 207 -14.03 0.83 6.09
C MET A 207 -14.74 1.48 7.27
N GLU A 208 -13.98 2.06 8.18
CA GLU A 208 -14.48 2.58 9.45
C GLU A 208 -13.84 3.94 9.75
N ASN A 209 -14.66 4.95 10.06
CA ASN A 209 -14.17 6.30 10.40
C ASN A 209 -13.20 6.85 9.34
N ILE A 210 -13.69 6.98 8.10
CA ILE A 210 -12.93 7.52 6.97
C ILE A 210 -13.43 8.93 6.65
N SER A 211 -12.53 9.90 6.55
CA SER A 211 -12.85 11.28 6.20
C SER A 211 -11.77 11.89 5.31
N ILE A 212 -11.95 11.79 4.00
CA ILE A 212 -11.03 12.31 2.99
C ILE A 212 -11.73 13.39 2.16
N SER A 213 -11.25 14.63 2.28
CA SER A 213 -11.77 15.79 1.55
C SER A 213 -10.84 16.21 0.41
N HIS A 214 -11.35 16.98 -0.53
CA HIS A 214 -10.50 17.56 -1.56
C HIS A 214 -9.69 18.72 -0.96
N VAL A 215 -8.48 18.97 -1.47
CA VAL A 215 -7.64 20.11 -1.04
C VAL A 215 -8.27 21.46 -1.41
N GLU A 216 -8.98 21.51 -2.54
CA GLU A 216 -9.73 22.71 -2.96
C GLU A 216 -11.05 22.80 -2.18
N PRO A 217 -11.31 23.91 -1.46
CA PRO A 217 -12.53 24.08 -0.70
C PRO A 217 -13.80 23.94 -1.56
N GLY A 218 -14.72 23.08 -1.14
CA GLY A 218 -16.00 22.86 -1.82
C GLY A 218 -15.94 21.92 -3.03
N ALA A 219 -14.76 21.49 -3.47
CA ALA A 219 -14.65 20.47 -4.50
C ALA A 219 -15.09 19.09 -3.96
N PRO A 220 -15.84 18.31 -4.74
CA PRO A 220 -16.36 17.02 -4.27
C PRO A 220 -15.26 15.95 -4.24
N THR A 221 -15.32 15.05 -3.26
CA THR A 221 -14.62 13.76 -3.30
C THR A 221 -15.61 12.63 -3.61
N SER A 222 -15.10 11.62 -4.29
CA SER A 222 -15.86 10.46 -4.75
C SER A 222 -15.02 9.19 -4.58
N SER A 223 -15.68 8.05 -4.73
CA SER A 223 -15.02 6.75 -4.77
C SER A 223 -15.34 6.02 -6.06
N PHE A 224 -14.42 5.16 -6.49
CA PHE A 224 -14.63 4.19 -7.55
C PHE A 224 -14.58 2.80 -6.93
N CYS A 225 -15.58 1.97 -7.22
CA CYS A 225 -15.57 0.59 -6.76
C CYS A 225 -16.23 -0.36 -7.74
N VAL A 226 -15.57 -1.50 -7.97
CA VAL A 226 -16.04 -2.62 -8.79
C VAL A 226 -15.69 -3.92 -8.09
N ASN A 227 -16.67 -4.82 -7.99
CA ASN A 227 -16.53 -6.18 -7.44
C ASN A 227 -15.79 -6.29 -6.09
N ALA A 228 -15.96 -5.30 -5.23
CA ALA A 228 -15.52 -5.37 -3.84
C ALA A 228 -16.74 -5.54 -2.93
N HIS A 229 -16.63 -6.42 -1.95
CA HIS A 229 -17.71 -6.77 -1.03
C HIS A 229 -17.26 -6.61 0.40
N GLY A 230 -18.10 -5.99 1.20
CA GLY A 230 -17.73 -5.59 2.55
C GLY A 230 -18.76 -4.67 3.18
N ARG A 231 -18.31 -3.90 4.17
CA ARG A 231 -19.18 -2.97 4.89
C ARG A 231 -18.49 -1.67 5.27
N MET A 232 -19.28 -0.61 5.32
CA MET A 232 -18.92 0.67 5.90
C MET A 232 -19.41 0.74 7.34
N LYS A 233 -18.60 1.37 8.20
CA LYS A 233 -18.98 1.78 9.55
C LYS A 233 -18.82 3.28 9.61
N GLU A 234 -19.94 3.96 9.49
CA GLU A 234 -20.01 5.42 9.36
C GLU A 234 -19.33 6.15 10.54
N PRO A 235 -18.72 7.32 10.29
CA PRO A 235 -18.68 8.02 9.01
C PRO A 235 -17.67 7.43 8.00
N VAL A 236 -18.06 7.35 6.72
CA VAL A 236 -17.18 7.05 5.58
C VAL A 236 -17.41 8.07 4.46
N VAL A 237 -16.48 9.02 4.35
CA VAL A 237 -16.49 10.10 3.35
C VAL A 237 -15.18 10.06 2.55
N PRO A 238 -15.24 9.95 1.21
CA PRO A 238 -16.44 9.78 0.39
C PRO A 238 -17.07 8.38 0.56
N ARG A 239 -18.40 8.29 0.41
CA ARG A 239 -19.14 7.02 0.47
C ARG A 239 -18.62 6.05 -0.59
N VAL A 240 -18.59 4.75 -0.27
CA VAL A 240 -18.14 3.67 -1.17
C VAL A 240 -19.32 2.76 -1.57
N PRO A 241 -19.96 2.96 -2.74
CA PRO A 241 -21.28 2.37 -3.05
C PRO A 241 -21.36 0.85 -3.11
N CYS A 242 -20.24 0.16 -3.32
CA CYS A 242 -20.20 -1.31 -3.39
C CYS A 242 -20.13 -1.98 -2.00
N LEU A 243 -19.91 -1.20 -0.94
CA LEU A 243 -19.86 -1.68 0.43
C LEU A 243 -21.20 -1.38 1.11
N ASN A 244 -21.67 -2.32 1.94
CA ASN A 244 -22.95 -2.23 2.64
C ASN A 244 -22.89 -1.39 3.91
#